data_AF-A0A9E4Y6T7-F1
#
_entry.id   AF-A0A9E4Y6T7-F1
#
_cell.length_a   1.000
_cell.length_b   1.000
_cell.length_c   1.000
_cell.angle_alpha   90.00
_cell.angle_beta   90.00
_cell.angle_gamma   90.00
#
_symmetry.space_group_name_H-M   'P 1'
#
loop_
_entity.id
_entity.type
_entity.pdbx_description
1 polymer ?
#
loop_
_entity_poly.entity_id
_entity_poly.type
_entity_poly.pdbx_seq_one_letter_code
_entity_poly.pdbx_strand_id
1 'polypeptide(L)'
;VALFSVGTLILKSPESGRAEHTKFIEGLVEVAPGPNVVADIVFSGYFDRSNLPWWLRIIDRFAPTPQGDHRNWPEIQAWAKSLVPKFESP
;
A
#
# COMPACT_ATOMS: atom_id res chain seq x y z
N VAL A 1 0.81 8.21 -24.57
CA VAL A 1 1.41 8.00 -23.24
C VAL A 1 0.49 7.08 -22.45
N ALA A 2 1.01 6.02 -21.82
CA ALA A 2 0.19 5.17 -20.96
C ALA A 2 0.14 5.81 -19.56
N LEU A 3 -1.07 6.10 -19.07
CA LEU A 3 -1.29 6.60 -17.72
C LEU A 3 -1.60 5.42 -16.80
N PHE A 4 -1.02 5.44 -15.61
CA PHE A 4 -1.30 4.41 -14.61
C PHE A 4 -1.17 4.97 -13.19
N SER A 5 -1.77 4.24 -12.26
CA SER A 5 -1.72 4.50 -10.84
C SER A 5 -1.41 3.21 -10.09
N VAL A 6 -0.65 3.29 -9.00
CA VAL A 6 -0.22 2.10 -8.27
C VAL A 6 -0.37 2.29 -6.77
N GLY A 7 -0.94 1.29 -6.11
CA GLY A 7 -1.08 1.23 -4.66
C GLY A 7 -0.40 -0.01 -4.10
N THR A 8 0.46 0.12 -3.10
CA THR A 8 1.13 -1.02 -2.44
C THR A 8 0.77 -1.14 -0.96
N LEU A 9 0.96 -2.33 -0.39
CA LEU A 9 0.71 -2.59 1.03
C LEU A 9 1.98 -2.41 1.86
N ILE A 10 1.86 -1.79 3.03
CA ILE A 10 2.92 -1.68 4.03
C ILE A 10 3.06 -3.01 4.76
N LEU A 11 4.28 -3.55 4.81
CA LEU A 11 4.59 -4.78 5.56
C LEU A 11 5.26 -4.53 6.92
N LYS A 12 5.90 -3.37 7.12
CA LYS A 12 6.76 -3.11 8.31
C LYS A 12 6.30 -1.89 9.11
N SER A 13 6.75 -0.69 8.71
CA SER A 13 6.44 0.59 9.33
C SER A 13 5.96 1.60 8.29
N PRO A 14 5.22 2.66 8.68
CA PRO A 14 4.78 3.70 7.75
C PRO A 14 5.94 4.37 7.00
N GLU A 15 7.03 4.67 7.70
CA GLU A 15 8.20 5.36 7.15
C GLU A 15 8.98 4.46 6.18
N SER A 16 9.24 3.21 6.58
CA SER A 16 9.91 2.24 5.72
C SER A 16 9.06 1.87 4.51
N GLY A 17 7.74 1.76 4.68
CA GLY A 17 6.81 1.45 3.59
C GLY A 17 6.76 2.55 2.54
N ARG A 18 6.78 3.82 2.97
CA ARG A 18 6.91 4.96 2.04
C ARG A 18 8.23 4.94 1.29
N ALA A 19 9.34 4.74 1.99
CA ALA A 19 10.66 4.69 1.34
C ALA A 19 10.81 3.53 0.35
N GLU A 20 10.29 2.33 0.69
CA GLU A 20 10.28 1.17 -0.21
C GLU A 20 9.39 1.42 -1.43
N HIS A 21 8.23 2.06 -1.26
CA HIS A 21 7.34 2.43 -2.35
C HIS A 21 7.97 3.45 -3.30
N THR A 22 8.54 4.53 -2.77
CA THR A 22 9.22 5.55 -3.58
C THR A 22 10.31 4.93 -4.45
N LYS A 23 11.17 4.08 -3.87
CA LYS A 23 12.21 3.37 -4.62
C LYS A 23 11.65 2.47 -5.72
N PHE A 24 10.52 1.82 -5.46
CA PHE A 24 9.84 1.00 -6.47
C PHE A 24 9.34 1.85 -7.65
N ILE A 25 8.72 3.00 -7.39
CA ILE A 25 8.26 3.92 -8.43
C ILE A 25 9.43 4.46 -9.24
N GLU A 26 10.49 4.93 -8.57
CA GLU A 26 11.70 5.44 -9.21
C GLU A 26 12.32 4.40 -10.14
N GLY A 27 12.51 3.16 -9.67
CA GLY A 27 13.04 2.08 -10.49
C GLY A 27 12.14 1.72 -11.68
N LEU A 28 10.81 1.82 -11.52
CA LEU A 28 9.87 1.55 -12.61
C LEU A 28 9.95 2.62 -13.71
N VAL A 29 10.09 3.89 -13.33
CA VAL A 29 10.29 5.02 -14.26
C VAL A 29 11.65 4.95 -14.95
N GLU A 30 12.69 4.51 -14.24
CA GLU A 30 14.03 4.33 -14.82
C GLU A 30 14.05 3.24 -15.91
N VAL A 31 13.41 2.09 -15.65
CA VAL A 31 13.38 0.96 -16.59
C VAL A 31 12.44 1.19 -17.77
N ALA A 32 11.37 1.96 -17.57
CA ALA A 32 10.42 2.30 -18.61
C ALA A 32 10.18 3.82 -18.59
N PRO A 33 10.80 4.62 -19.48
CA PRO A 33 10.62 6.08 -19.51
C PRO A 33 9.32 6.55 -20.19
N GLY A 34 8.42 5.64 -20.57
CA GLY A 34 7.16 5.91 -21.26
C GLY A 34 5.87 6.00 -20.42
N PRO A 35 5.76 5.33 -19.25
CA PRO A 35 4.62 5.45 -18.35
C PRO A 35 4.62 6.79 -17.61
N ASN A 36 3.46 7.44 -17.53
CA ASN A 36 3.25 8.62 -16.70
C ASN A 36 2.49 8.22 -15.44
N VAL A 37 3.16 8.26 -14.28
CA VAL A 37 2.58 7.96 -12.97
C VAL A 37 1.69 9.15 -12.58
N VAL A 38 0.37 9.00 -12.70
CA VAL A 38 -0.56 10.10 -12.35
C VAL A 38 -0.94 10.12 -10.87
N ALA A 39 -0.74 8.99 -10.18
CA ALA A 39 -0.97 8.84 -8.74
C ALA A 39 -0.32 7.57 -8.20
N ASP A 40 0.25 7.68 -7.01
CA ASP A 40 0.79 6.58 -6.24
C ASP A 40 0.35 6.71 -4.77
N ILE A 41 0.22 5.58 -4.06
CA ILE A 41 -0.12 5.58 -2.64
C ILE A 41 0.33 4.28 -1.97
N VAL A 42 0.44 4.35 -0.65
CA VAL A 42 0.79 3.24 0.21
C VAL A 42 -0.30 3.05 1.26
N PHE A 43 -0.87 1.85 1.35
CA PHE A 43 -1.92 1.53 2.32
C PHE A 43 -1.37 0.70 3.48
N SER A 44 -1.70 1.10 4.71
CA SER A 44 -1.56 0.23 5.87
C SER A 44 -2.61 -0.87 5.84
N GLY A 45 -2.22 -2.12 6.09
CA GLY A 45 -3.19 -3.21 6.09
C GLY A 45 -2.62 -4.61 6.19
N TYR A 46 -1.30 -4.79 6.16
CA TYR A 46 -0.73 -6.08 6.49
C TYR A 46 -0.72 -6.26 8.02
N PHE A 47 -1.37 -7.33 8.49
CA PHE A 47 -1.20 -7.77 9.86
C PHE A 47 0.21 -8.36 10.02
N ASP A 48 1.14 -7.54 10.50
CA ASP A 48 2.44 -8.02 10.97
C ASP A 48 2.37 -8.33 12.46
N ARG A 49 2.55 -9.60 12.81
CA ARG A 49 2.65 -10.08 14.19
C ARG A 49 3.79 -9.42 14.96
N SER A 50 4.80 -8.83 14.30
CA SER A 50 5.84 -8.04 14.96
C SER A 50 5.34 -6.73 15.56
N ASN A 51 4.21 -6.21 15.05
CA ASN A 51 3.63 -4.95 15.50
C ASN A 51 2.73 -5.14 16.73
N LEU A 52 2.47 -6.38 17.15
CA LEU A 52 1.74 -6.65 18.38
C LEU A 52 2.65 -6.48 19.63
N PRO A 53 2.15 -5.84 20.70
CA PRO A 53 2.74 -5.95 22.04
C PRO A 53 3.01 -7.40 22.42
N TRP A 54 4.10 -7.65 23.16
CA TRP A 54 4.59 -9.01 23.45
C TRP A 54 3.52 -9.94 24.06
N TRP A 55 2.62 -9.41 24.90
CA TRP A 55 1.54 -10.18 25.53
C TRP A 55 0.43 -10.56 24.53
N LEU A 56 0.14 -9.71 23.53
CA LEU A 56 -0.80 -10.02 22.45
C LEU A 56 -0.24 -11.09 21.50
N ARG A 57 1.09 -11.14 21.32
CA ARG A 57 1.75 -12.21 20.55
C ARG A 57 1.58 -13.59 21.20
N ILE A 58 1.55 -13.63 22.54
CA ILE A 58 1.27 -14.86 23.29
C ILE A 58 -0.19 -15.27 23.08
N ILE A 59 -1.12 -14.33 23.16
CA ILE A 59 -2.55 -14.62 22.95
C ILE A 59 -2.81 -15.12 21.51
N ASP A 60 -2.24 -14.48 20.49
CA ASP A 60 -2.35 -14.90 19.08
C ASP A 60 -1.81 -16.32 18.83
N ARG A 61 -0.84 -16.78 19.63
CA ARG A 61 -0.32 -18.15 19.55
C ARG A 61 -1.33 -19.20 20.03
N PHE A 62 -2.19 -18.85 20.99
CA PHE A 62 -3.17 -19.77 21.58
C PHE A 62 -4.58 -19.62 20.98
N ALA A 63 -4.91 -18.44 20.47
CA ALA A 63 -6.14 -18.14 19.75
C ALA A 63 -5.74 -17.40 18.46
N PRO A 64 -5.47 -18.13 17.35
CA PRO A 64 -4.97 -17.49 16.14
C PRO A 64 -5.97 -16.45 15.66
N THR A 65 -5.51 -15.20 15.59
CA THR A 65 -6.27 -14.12 14.96
C THR A 65 -6.58 -14.60 13.53
N PRO A 66 -7.85 -14.59 13.10
CA PRO A 66 -8.20 -14.98 11.74
C PRO A 66 -7.28 -14.23 10.78
N GLN A 67 -6.69 -14.93 9.81
CA GLN A 67 -5.94 -14.28 8.73
C GLN A 67 -6.95 -13.55 7.84
N GLY A 68 -7.42 -12.41 8.35
CA GLY A 68 -8.39 -11.56 7.72
C GLY A 68 -7.71 -10.49 6.90
N ASP A 69 -8.49 -9.90 6.01
CA ASP A 69 -8.06 -8.70 5.33
C ASP A 69 -8.16 -7.50 6.26
N HIS A 70 -7.02 -7.06 6.80
CA HIS A 70 -6.94 -5.90 7.69
C HIS A 70 -6.73 -4.58 6.94
N ARG A 71 -6.86 -4.57 5.61
CA ARG A 71 -6.77 -3.35 4.82
C ARG A 71 -7.92 -2.41 5.15
N ASN A 72 -7.61 -1.11 5.18
CA ASN A 72 -8.62 -0.06 5.27
C ASN A 72 -9.35 0.08 3.93
N TRP A 73 -10.34 -0.79 3.69
CA TRP A 73 -11.11 -0.79 2.45
C TRP A 73 -11.80 0.55 2.12
N PRO A 74 -12.41 1.27 3.09
CA PRO A 74 -12.94 2.61 2.83
C PRO A 74 -11.89 3.58 2.27
N GLU A 75 -10.66 3.56 2.79
CA GLU A 75 -9.55 4.40 2.31
C GLU A 75 -9.11 4.02 0.90
N ILE A 76 -8.98 2.71 0.63
CA ILE A 76 -8.65 2.19 -0.71
C ILE A 76 -9.72 2.60 -1.72
N GLN A 77 -10.99 2.45 -1.36
CA GLN A 77 -12.12 2.81 -2.23
C GLN A 77 -12.20 4.32 -2.47
N ALA A 78 -11.93 5.13 -1.45
CA ALA A 78 -11.88 6.59 -1.58
C ALA A 78 -10.74 7.02 -2.52
N TRP A 79 -9.55 6.43 -2.36
CA TRP A 79 -8.43 6.68 -3.27
C TRP A 79 -8.78 6.26 -4.69
N ALA A 80 -9.32 5.06 -4.90
CA ALA A 80 -9.70 4.58 -6.22
C ALA A 80 -10.70 5.51 -6.92
N LYS A 81 -11.71 6.01 -6.20
CA LYS A 81 -12.66 7.00 -6.73
C LYS A 81 -11.99 8.33 -7.09
N SER A 82 -10.97 8.74 -6.34
CA SER A 82 -10.21 9.98 -6.61
C SER A 82 -9.35 9.89 -7.89
N LEU A 83 -9.14 8.69 -8.44
CA LEU A 83 -8.30 8.49 -9.61
C LEU A 83 -9.00 8.87 -10.92
N VAL A 84 -10.31 8.65 -11.01
CA VAL A 84 -11.12 8.90 -12.23
C VAL A 84 -10.80 10.27 -12.87
N PRO A 85 -10.90 11.42 -12.16
CA PRO A 85 -10.61 12.72 -12.76
C PRO A 85 -9.14 12.91 -13.19
N LYS A 86 -8.20 12.16 -12.62
CA LYS A 86 -6.77 12.25 -12.96
C LYS A 86 -6.44 11.57 -14.29
N PHE A 87 -7.29 10.67 -14.75
CA PHE A 87 -7.17 10.02 -16.05
C PHE A 87 -7.97 10.73 -17.15
N GLU A 88 -8.90 11.60 -16.78
CA GLU A 88 -9.75 12.37 -17.70
C GLU A 88 -9.17 13.75 -18.04
N SER A 89 -8.17 14.22 -17.30
CA SER A 89 -7.48 15.48 -17.56
C SER A 89 -6.39 15.26 -18.63
N PRO A 90 -6.47 15.91 -19.81
CA PRO A 90 -5.52 15.73 -20.91
C PRO A 90 -4.11 16.27 -20.61
#